data_AF-A0A533RT70-F1
#
_entry.id   AF-A0A533RT70-F1
#
_cell.length_a   1.000
_cell.length_b   1.000
_cell.length_c   1.000
_cell.angle_alpha   90.00
_cell.angle_beta   90.00
_cell.angle_gamma   90.00
#
_symmetry.space_group_name_H-M   'P 1'
#
loop_
_entity.id
_entity.type
_entity.pdbx_description
1 polymer ?
#
loop_
_entity_poly.entity_id
_entity_poly.type
_entity_poly.pdbx_seq_one_letter_code
_entity_poly.pdbx_strand_id
1 'polypeptide(L)' 'MKTSTKTLTVSTRDRYQLIDLTRSIEEIVSHSNVQTGLCLVHASHATAAIICNENESGLVQD' A
#
# COMPACT_ATOMS: atom_id res chain seq x y z
N MET A 1 3.12 -10.31 -21.92
CA MET A 1 2.81 -10.11 -20.49
C MET A 1 3.34 -8.73 -20.11
N LYS A 2 2.48 -7.80 -19.68
CA LYS A 2 2.93 -6.48 -19.20
C LYS A 2 3.23 -6.56 -17.71
N THR A 3 4.29 -5.91 -17.27
CA THR A 3 4.66 -5.78 -15.85
C THR A 3 4.95 -4.31 -15.56
N SER A 4 4.63 -3.86 -14.34
CA SER A 4 4.94 -2.52 -13.85
C SER A 4 5.37 -2.65 -12.41
N THR A 5 6.48 -1.99 -12.06
CA THR A 5 7.04 -2.00 -10.71
C THR A 5 7.30 -0.58 -10.26
N LYS A 6 6.84 -0.25 -9.04
CA LYS A 6 7.09 1.04 -8.39
C LYS A 6 7.45 0.81 -6.94
N THR A 7 8.37 1.63 -6.44
CA THR A 7 8.74 1.68 -5.02
C THR A 7 8.09 2.91 -4.41
N LEU A 8 7.37 2.73 -3.31
CA LEU A 8 6.85 3.81 -2.49
C LEU A 8 7.74 3.99 -1.26
N THR A 9 8.07 5.24 -0.94
CA THR A 9 8.77 5.59 0.29
C THR A 9 7.79 6.31 1.21
N VAL A 10 7.73 5.86 2.45
CA VAL A 10 6.80 6.37 3.45
C VAL A 10 7.60 6.73 4.70
N SER A 11 7.25 7.83 5.34
CA SER A 11 7.85 8.25 6.61
C SER A 11 6.83 8.12 7.73
N THR A 12 7.18 7.39 8.78
CA THR A 12 6.38 7.31 10.01
C THR A 12 6.86 8.34 11.01
N ARG A 13 5.95 8.78 11.89
CA ARG A 13 6.27 9.69 13.02
C ARG A 13 6.25 8.97 14.36
N ASP A 14 5.56 7.85 14.42
CA ASP A 14 5.35 7.05 15.63
C ASP A 14 5.86 5.62 15.45
N ARG A 15 6.12 4.94 16.57
CA ARG A 15 6.59 3.53 16.57
C ARG A 15 5.56 2.58 15.97
N TYR A 16 4.27 2.83 16.23
CA TYR A 16 3.15 2.10 15.65
C TYR A 16 2.27 3.13 14.94
N GLN A 17 2.12 2.98 13.63
CA GLN A 17 1.36 3.90 12.82
C GLN A 17 0.77 3.15 11.62
N LEU A 18 -0.53 3.28 11.42
CA LEU A 18 -1.20 2.86 10.19
C LEU A 18 -1.18 4.04 9.20
N ILE A 19 -0.75 3.77 7.98
CA ILE A 19 -0.70 4.74 6.89
C ILE A 19 -1.51 4.17 5.74
N ASP A 20 -2.56 4.88 5.35
CA ASP A 20 -3.40 4.50 4.21
C ASP A 20 -2.64 4.75 2.89
N LEU A 21 -2.39 3.67 2.15
CA LEU A 21 -1.68 3.70 0.86
C LEU A 21 -2.62 3.57 -0.36
N THR A 22 -3.93 3.50 -0.14
CA THR A 22 -4.93 3.13 -1.17
C THR A 22 -4.82 4.02 -2.40
N ARG A 23 -4.85 5.36 -2.21
CA ARG A 23 -4.77 6.33 -3.32
C ARG A 23 -3.46 6.21 -4.11
N SER A 24 -2.33 6.07 -3.41
CA SER A 24 -1.02 5.94 -4.07
C SER A 24 -0.93 4.64 -4.88
N ILE A 25 -1.51 3.55 -4.39
CA ILE A 25 -1.56 2.27 -5.11
C ILE A 25 -2.49 2.37 -6.32
N GLU A 26 -3.67 2.98 -6.18
CA GLU A 26 -4.62 3.21 -7.29
C GLU A 26 -3.98 4.05 -8.41
N GLU A 27 -3.24 5.10 -8.05
CA GLU A 27 -2.47 5.87 -9.01
C GLU A 27 -1.44 4.99 -9.73
N ILE A 28 -0.65 4.19 -9.03
CA ILE A 28 0.32 3.28 -9.67
C ILE A 28 -0.37 2.28 -10.62
N VAL A 29 -1.50 1.72 -10.21
CA VAL A 29 -2.28 0.76 -11.01
C VAL A 29 -2.83 1.44 -12.26
N SER A 30 -3.40 2.64 -12.16
CA SER A 30 -3.93 3.39 -13.31
C SER A 30 -2.83 3.69 -14.35
N HIS A 31 -1.62 4.04 -13.91
CA HIS A 31 -0.47 4.29 -14.79
C HIS A 31 0.15 3.01 -15.39
N SER A 32 -0.16 1.83 -14.84
CA SER A 32 0.42 0.56 -15.30
C SER A 32 -0.06 0.13 -16.69
N ASN A 33 -1.21 0.64 -17.15
CA ASN A 33 -1.88 0.22 -18.39
C ASN A 33 -2.13 -1.31 -18.47
N VAL A 34 -2.29 -1.97 -17.31
CA VAL A 34 -2.71 -3.37 -17.17
C VAL A 34 -4.22 -3.37 -16.90
N GLN A 35 -5.01 -3.99 -17.78
CA GLN A 35 -6.48 -4.03 -17.64
C GLN A 35 -6.96 -5.17 -16.73
N THR A 36 -6.24 -6.28 -16.68
CA THR A 36 -6.59 -7.44 -15.86
C THR A 36 -5.30 -8.14 -15.47
N GLY A 37 -5.14 -8.44 -14.18
CA GLY A 37 -3.93 -9.03 -13.64
C GLY A 37 -3.90 -9.01 -12.11
N LEU A 38 -2.70 -9.12 -11.55
CA LEU A 38 -2.45 -9.10 -10.11
C LEU A 38 -1.69 -7.83 -9.73
N CYS A 39 -2.04 -7.24 -8.58
CA CYS A 39 -1.27 -6.18 -7.94
C CYS A 39 -0.66 -6.75 -6.65
N LEU A 40 0.67 -6.81 -6.59
CA LEU A 40 1.39 -7.22 -5.38
C LEU A 40 1.88 -5.98 -4.64
N VAL A 41 1.47 -5.83 -3.39
CA VAL A 41 1.95 -4.79 -2.48
C VAL A 41 2.76 -5.48 -1.38
N HIS A 42 4.01 -5.08 -1.23
CA HIS A 42 4.96 -5.75 -0.35
C HIS A 42 5.81 -4.74 0.40
N ALA A 43 5.94 -4.91 1.71
CA ALA A 43 6.88 -4.18 2.53
C ALA A 43 8.22 -4.95 2.57
N SER A 44 9.28 -4.35 2.02
CA SER A 44 10.63 -4.94 2.01
C SER A 44 11.38 -4.83 3.35
N HIS A 45 10.65 -4.74 4.46
CA HIS A 45 11.18 -4.58 5.81
C HIS A 45 10.60 -5.65 6.73
N ALA A 46 11.43 -6.22 7.60
CA ALA A 46 11.01 -7.27 8.54
C ALA A 46 10.09 -6.76 9.67
N THR A 47 10.05 -5.44 9.89
CA THR A 47 9.33 -4.80 11.00
C THR A 47 8.14 -3.96 10.54
N ALA A 48 7.71 -4.14 9.28
CA ALA A 48 6.52 -3.49 8.72
C ALA A 48 5.62 -4.55 8.07
N ALA A 49 4.33 -4.27 7.97
CA ALA A 49 3.36 -5.15 7.34
C ALA A 49 2.46 -4.37 6.39
N ILE A 50 1.92 -5.07 5.39
CA ILE A 50 0.83 -4.58 4.55
C ILE A 50 -0.42 -5.32 4.99
N ILE A 51 -1.47 -4.57 5.32
CA ILE A 51 -2.79 -5.08 5.67
C ILE A 51 -3.84 -4.39 4.80
N CYS A 52 -5.02 -5.00 4.69
CA CYS A 52 -6.17 -4.42 4.02
C CYS A 52 -7.36 -4.53 4.98
N ASN A 53 -7.88 -3.39 5.42
CA ASN A 53 -9.02 -3.29 6.32
C ASN A 53 -9.72 -1.93 6.11
N GLU A 54 -10.88 -1.73 6.73
CA GLU A 54 -11.59 -0.46 6.72
C GLU A 54 -10.78 0.64 7.42
N ASN A 55 -10.66 1.81 6.77
CA ASN A 55 -9.98 2.98 7.33
C ASN A 55 -10.95 3.81 8.20
N GLU A 56 -11.52 3.15 9.21
CA GLU A 56 -12.37 3.78 10.22
C GLU A 56 -11.50 4.13 11.45
N SER A 57 -11.73 5.31 12.02
CA SER A 57 -10.90 5.86 13.09
C SER A 57 -10.83 5.02 14.37
N GLY A 58 -11.93 4.35 14.76
CA GLY A 58 -11.97 3.41 15.87
C GLY A 58 -11.15 2.17 15.57
N LEU A 59 -11.38 1.52 14.42
CA LEU A 59 -10.60 0.35 13.99
C LEU A 59 -9.08 0.62 13.86
N VAL A 60 -8.69 1.84 13.53
CA VAL A 60 -7.28 2.26 13.46
C VAL A 60 -6.65 2.37 14.86
N GLN A 61 -7.46 2.61 15.90
CA GLN A 61 -7.02 2.76 17.29
C GLN A 61 -7.22 1.50 18.14
N ASP A 62 -8.06 0.57 17.69
CA ASP A 62 -8.32 -0.74 18.32
C ASP A 62 -7.06 -1.63 18.35
#